data_AF-W7B2H6-F1
#
_entry.id   AF-W7B2H6-F1
#
_cell.length_a   1.000
_cell.length_b   1.000
_cell.length_c   1.000
_cell.angle_alpha   90.00
_cell.angle_beta   90.00
_cell.angle_gamma   90.00
#
_symmetry.space_group_name_H-M   'P 1'
#
loop_
_entity.id
_entity.type
_entity.pdbx_description
1 polymer ?
#
loop_
_entity_poly.entity_id
_entity_poly.type
_entity_poly.pdbx_seq_one_letter_code
_entity_poly.pdbx_strand_id
1 'polypeptide(L)'
;MTERARKISASIIFMLGFTQFYSFLSAAYGYFASEEGYDFIWNYWVIGLFMLLLVGAGFLLLKSHPTRIPALIVLLGFVVFQGLSTYFYQIKPLSELKQKMPFNYTNLILTVLAFALFVVLLFIRMSDSTSSVLQSEAWKTKWRISGAITALLAAGLAIWALIIIVMEYSSPAKNNPFLFSNDFDAVFAGVSIILLILAAIWTFRKGSYLLAGIVLGIGFIYLTNYFWFDEWMRYAAKNGLKFGNGENRIFGINLLIALFATLSGVFQLVGKKRT
;
A
#
# COMPACT_ATOMS: atom_id res chain seq x y z
N MET A 1 25.76 -3.98 -8.78
CA MET A 1 24.66 -2.99 -8.65
C MET A 1 23.30 -3.57 -9.09
N THR A 2 23.29 -4.44 -10.08
CA THR A 2 22.14 -5.18 -10.64
C THR A 2 21.31 -5.96 -9.62
N GLU A 3 21.95 -6.70 -8.71
CA GLU A 3 21.24 -7.51 -7.71
C GLU A 3 20.44 -6.68 -6.70
N ARG A 4 21.00 -5.55 -6.23
CA ARG A 4 20.30 -4.68 -5.28
C ARG A 4 19.07 -4.04 -5.93
N ALA A 5 19.23 -3.55 -7.17
CA ALA A 5 18.11 -2.99 -7.93
C ALA A 5 17.00 -4.04 -8.10
N ARG A 6 17.36 -5.28 -8.47
CA ARG A 6 16.41 -6.41 -8.55
C ARG A 6 15.66 -6.66 -7.24
N LYS A 7 16.38 -6.70 -6.10
CA LYS A 7 15.77 -6.96 -4.79
C LYS A 7 14.88 -5.79 -4.32
N ILE A 8 15.23 -4.55 -4.67
CA ILE A 8 14.36 -3.38 -4.46
C ILE A 8 13.12 -3.47 -5.35
N SER A 9 13.27 -3.82 -6.63
CA SER A 9 12.14 -4.05 -7.53
C SER A 9 11.19 -5.12 -7.00
N ALA A 10 11.73 -6.21 -6.44
CA ALA A 10 10.93 -7.23 -5.78
C ALA A 10 10.13 -6.65 -4.59
N SER A 11 10.73 -5.80 -3.74
CA SER A 11 10.02 -5.10 -2.67
C SER A 11 8.87 -4.23 -3.17
N ILE A 12 9.06 -3.51 -4.28
CA ILE A 12 8.00 -2.69 -4.87
C ILE A 12 6.90 -3.59 -5.47
N ILE A 13 7.24 -4.73 -6.08
CA ILE A 13 6.22 -5.71 -6.51
C ILE A 13 5.43 -6.25 -5.31
N PHE A 14 6.09 -6.54 -4.18
CA PHE A 14 5.40 -6.93 -2.96
C PHE A 14 4.50 -5.82 -2.41
N MET A 15 4.92 -4.56 -2.49
CA MET A 15 4.09 -3.39 -2.16
C MET A 15 2.82 -3.40 -3.01
N LEU A 16 2.94 -3.52 -4.34
CA LEU A 16 1.78 -3.59 -5.26
C LEU A 16 0.85 -4.76 -4.92
N GLY A 17 1.42 -5.95 -4.70
CA GLY A 17 0.67 -7.15 -4.34
C GLY A 17 -0.04 -7.02 -2.98
N PHE A 18 0.60 -6.41 -1.99
CA PHE A 18 0.01 -6.15 -0.67
C PHE A 18 -1.13 -5.12 -0.75
N THR A 19 -1.01 -4.10 -1.61
CA THR A 19 -2.12 -3.19 -1.90
C THR A 19 -3.30 -3.94 -2.51
N GLN A 20 -3.08 -4.86 -3.44
CA GLN A 20 -4.17 -5.68 -4.00
C GLN A 20 -4.77 -6.62 -2.95
N PHE A 21 -3.96 -7.16 -2.03
CA PHE A 21 -4.46 -7.94 -0.90
C PHE A 21 -5.42 -7.14 -0.03
N TYR A 22 -5.07 -5.89 0.32
CA TYR A 22 -5.98 -4.99 1.03
C TYR A 22 -7.28 -4.74 0.25
N SER A 23 -7.19 -4.37 -1.03
CA SER A 23 -8.37 -4.11 -1.86
C SER A 23 -9.27 -5.34 -2.00
N PHE A 24 -8.68 -6.53 -2.18
CA PHE A 24 -9.42 -7.78 -2.25
C PHE A 24 -10.11 -8.12 -0.94
N LEU A 25 -9.41 -8.01 0.20
CA LEU A 25 -9.98 -8.28 1.51
C LEU A 25 -11.06 -7.27 1.89
N SER A 26 -10.89 -6.00 1.54
CA SER A 26 -11.91 -4.96 1.76
C SER A 26 -13.20 -5.28 0.99
N ALA A 27 -13.08 -5.68 -0.27
CA ALA A 27 -14.22 -6.11 -1.09
C ALA A 27 -14.86 -7.41 -0.56
N ALA A 28 -14.05 -8.38 -0.16
CA ALA A 28 -14.54 -9.64 0.40
C ALA A 28 -15.27 -9.40 1.72
N TYR A 29 -14.73 -8.54 2.58
CA TYR A 29 -15.38 -8.12 3.82
C TYR A 29 -16.73 -7.48 3.52
N GLY A 30 -16.79 -6.51 2.59
CA GLY A 30 -18.04 -5.87 2.17
C GLY A 30 -19.09 -6.87 1.66
N TYR A 31 -18.66 -7.89 0.91
CA TYR A 31 -19.55 -8.94 0.42
C TYR A 31 -20.13 -9.81 1.54
N PHE A 32 -19.32 -10.20 2.53
CA PHE A 32 -19.79 -11.06 3.62
C PHE A 32 -20.50 -10.29 4.74
N ALA A 33 -20.21 -8.99 4.91
CA ALA A 33 -20.79 -8.15 5.95
C ALA A 33 -22.05 -7.37 5.50
N SER A 34 -22.30 -7.27 4.19
CA SER A 34 -23.51 -6.62 3.67
C SER A 34 -24.73 -7.53 3.83
N GLU A 35 -25.76 -7.05 4.53
CA GLU A 35 -27.02 -7.78 4.70
C GLU A 35 -27.91 -7.76 3.44
N GLU A 36 -27.70 -6.83 2.50
CA GLU A 36 -28.45 -6.72 1.25
C GLU A 36 -27.61 -6.19 0.06
N GLY A 37 -27.59 -6.93 -1.05
CA GLY A 37 -27.33 -6.37 -2.40
C GLY A 37 -25.87 -6.11 -2.81
N TYR A 38 -24.87 -6.54 -2.03
CA TYR A 38 -23.48 -6.43 -2.47
C TYR A 38 -23.08 -7.62 -3.35
N ASP A 39 -23.08 -7.43 -4.67
CA ASP A 39 -22.60 -8.44 -5.61
C ASP A 39 -21.07 -8.43 -5.71
N PHE A 40 -20.43 -9.60 -5.55
CA PHE A 40 -19.00 -9.73 -5.77
C PHE A 40 -18.69 -9.80 -7.27
N ILE A 41 -18.50 -8.64 -7.88
CA ILE A 41 -18.29 -8.49 -9.33
C ILE A 41 -16.94 -9.11 -9.76
N TRP A 42 -16.87 -9.61 -11.00
CA TRP A 42 -15.69 -10.25 -11.61
C TRP A 42 -14.38 -9.48 -11.40
N ASN A 43 -14.43 -8.15 -11.34
CA ASN A 43 -13.27 -7.28 -11.16
C ASN A 43 -12.51 -7.60 -9.85
N TYR A 44 -13.22 -7.92 -8.77
CA TYR A 44 -12.59 -8.27 -7.50
C TYR A 44 -11.82 -9.60 -7.56
N TRP A 45 -12.31 -10.59 -8.32
CA TRP A 45 -11.56 -11.83 -8.56
C TRP A 45 -10.25 -11.56 -9.31
N VAL A 46 -10.26 -10.63 -10.27
CA VAL A 46 -9.06 -10.24 -11.00
C VAL A 46 -8.05 -9.51 -10.10
N ILE A 47 -8.52 -8.69 -9.16
CA ILE A 47 -7.67 -8.12 -8.10
C ILE A 47 -7.02 -9.24 -7.27
N GLY A 48 -7.79 -10.24 -6.84
CA GLY A 48 -7.27 -11.40 -6.10
C GLY A 48 -6.26 -12.24 -6.90
N LEU A 49 -6.48 -12.40 -8.21
CA LEU A 49 -5.51 -13.05 -9.10
C LEU A 49 -4.21 -12.24 -9.18
N PHE A 50 -4.28 -10.93 -9.41
CA PHE A 50 -3.09 -10.08 -9.49
C PHE A 50 -2.34 -10.01 -8.16
N MET A 51 -3.04 -10.04 -7.04
CA MET A 51 -2.43 -10.18 -5.72
C MET A 51 -1.52 -11.41 -5.65
N LEU A 52 -2.02 -12.60 -6.02
CA LEU A 52 -1.24 -13.85 -6.02
C LEU A 52 -0.07 -13.79 -7.01
N LEU A 53 -0.32 -13.30 -8.22
CA LEU A 53 0.68 -13.21 -9.28
C LEU A 53 1.81 -12.23 -8.93
N LEU A 54 1.50 -11.07 -8.35
CA LEU A 54 2.49 -10.08 -7.93
C LEU A 54 3.33 -10.63 -6.77
N VAL A 55 2.70 -11.22 -5.74
CA VAL A 55 3.43 -11.84 -4.63
C VAL A 55 4.35 -12.96 -5.13
N GLY A 56 3.84 -13.83 -6.01
CA GLY A 56 4.62 -14.91 -6.63
C GLY A 56 5.80 -14.38 -7.44
N ALA A 57 5.58 -13.38 -8.30
CA ALA A 57 6.63 -12.74 -9.08
C ALA A 57 7.69 -12.06 -8.20
N GLY A 58 7.28 -11.41 -7.11
CA GLY A 58 8.17 -10.83 -6.11
C GLY A 58 9.10 -11.88 -5.50
N PHE A 59 8.56 -13.05 -5.13
CA PHE A 59 9.37 -14.16 -4.59
C PHE A 59 10.37 -14.70 -5.62
N LEU A 60 9.97 -14.86 -6.88
CA LEU A 60 10.86 -15.33 -7.94
C LEU A 60 12.06 -14.40 -8.17
N LEU A 61 11.88 -13.08 -8.02
CA LEU A 61 12.98 -12.11 -8.11
C LEU A 61 13.93 -12.11 -6.90
N LEU A 62 13.48 -12.63 -5.75
CA LEU A 62 14.30 -12.78 -4.55
C LEU A 62 15.13 -14.08 -4.53
N LYS A 63 14.85 -15.06 -5.42
CA LYS A 63 15.60 -16.32 -5.49
C LYS A 63 17.07 -16.11 -5.89
N SER A 64 17.89 -17.12 -5.60
CA SER A 64 19.31 -17.17 -5.99
C SER A 64 19.49 -17.10 -7.51
N HIS A 65 18.68 -17.86 -8.26
CA HIS A 65 18.58 -17.82 -9.71
C HIS A 65 17.25 -17.20 -10.13
N PRO A 66 17.20 -15.87 -10.34
CA PRO A 66 15.94 -15.16 -10.49
C PRO A 66 15.57 -15.02 -11.96
N THR A 67 14.30 -15.23 -12.26
CA THR A 67 13.73 -15.01 -13.59
C THR A 67 12.90 -13.73 -13.60
N ARG A 68 13.21 -12.79 -14.49
CA ARG A 68 12.45 -11.52 -14.62
C ARG A 68 11.20 -11.64 -15.48
N ILE A 69 11.16 -12.63 -16.37
CA ILE A 69 10.09 -12.79 -17.36
C ILE A 69 8.71 -12.87 -16.68
N PRO A 70 8.50 -13.67 -15.61
CA PRO A 70 7.22 -13.69 -14.92
C PRO A 70 6.82 -12.31 -14.37
N ALA A 71 7.76 -11.58 -13.77
CA ALA A 71 7.49 -10.25 -13.24
C ALA A 71 7.13 -9.24 -14.33
N LEU A 72 7.79 -9.28 -15.49
CA LEU A 72 7.48 -8.41 -16.62
C LEU A 72 6.08 -8.69 -17.19
N ILE A 73 5.72 -9.96 -17.37
CA ILE A 73 4.40 -10.36 -17.87
C ILE A 73 3.31 -9.91 -16.89
N VAL A 74 3.49 -10.20 -15.59
CA VAL A 74 2.52 -9.82 -14.55
C VAL A 74 2.38 -8.30 -14.46
N LEU A 75 3.49 -7.55 -14.48
CA LEU A 75 3.42 -6.09 -14.43
C LEU A 75 2.75 -5.49 -15.65
N LEU A 76 3.00 -6.01 -16.85
CA LEU A 76 2.33 -5.54 -18.06
C LEU A 76 0.82 -5.77 -17.99
N GLY A 77 0.40 -6.98 -17.61
CA GLY A 77 -1.02 -7.29 -17.41
C GLY A 77 -1.65 -6.40 -16.34
N PHE A 78 -0.93 -6.16 -15.24
CA PHE A 78 -1.38 -5.31 -14.15
C PHE A 78 -1.52 -3.84 -14.57
N VAL A 79 -0.59 -3.31 -15.36
CA VAL A 79 -0.67 -1.95 -15.93
C VAL A 79 -1.89 -1.81 -16.81
N VAL A 80 -2.13 -2.76 -17.72
CA VAL A 80 -3.31 -2.75 -18.60
C VAL A 80 -4.59 -2.79 -17.77
N PHE A 81 -4.66 -3.70 -16.79
CA PHE A 81 -5.83 -3.85 -15.93
C PHE A 81 -6.12 -2.60 -15.10
N GLN A 82 -5.11 -2.03 -14.42
CA GLN A 82 -5.28 -0.83 -13.60
C GLN A 82 -5.59 0.41 -14.47
N GLY A 83 -4.97 0.52 -15.65
CA GLY A 83 -5.23 1.58 -16.60
C GLY A 83 -6.66 1.53 -17.15
N LEU A 84 -7.12 0.36 -17.58
CA LEU A 84 -8.51 0.16 -18.02
C LEU A 84 -9.50 0.39 -16.87
N SER A 85 -9.20 -0.08 -15.66
CA SER A 85 -10.04 0.16 -14.49
C SER A 85 -10.17 1.66 -14.18
N THR A 86 -9.06 2.40 -14.25
CA THR A 86 -9.07 3.87 -14.10
C THR A 86 -9.93 4.53 -15.17
N TYR A 87 -9.81 4.08 -16.43
CA TYR A 87 -10.59 4.63 -17.53
C TYR A 87 -12.09 4.39 -17.35
N PHE A 88 -12.51 3.14 -17.15
CA PHE A 88 -13.93 2.77 -17.09
C PHE A 88 -14.64 3.22 -15.81
N TYR A 89 -13.95 3.19 -14.66
CA TYR A 89 -14.59 3.51 -13.38
C TYR A 89 -14.41 4.95 -12.92
N GLN A 90 -13.48 5.71 -13.52
CA GLN A 90 -13.23 7.10 -13.11
C GLN A 90 -13.34 8.05 -14.31
N ILE A 91 -12.49 7.91 -15.33
CA ILE A 91 -12.38 8.91 -16.42
C ILE A 91 -13.66 8.98 -17.26
N LYS A 92 -14.19 7.84 -17.71
CA LYS A 92 -15.37 7.78 -18.56
C LYS A 92 -16.61 8.34 -17.84
N PRO A 93 -16.97 7.90 -16.62
CA PRO A 93 -18.08 8.50 -15.88
C PRO A 93 -17.93 10.02 -15.67
N LEU A 94 -16.73 10.51 -15.33
CA LEU A 94 -16.46 11.94 -15.19
C LEU A 94 -16.66 12.73 -16.49
N SER A 95 -16.32 12.14 -17.64
CA SER A 95 -16.55 12.76 -18.94
C SER A 95 -18.03 12.79 -19.34
N GLU A 96 -18.81 11.81 -18.89
CA GLU A 96 -20.22 11.64 -19.25
C GLU A 96 -21.16 12.44 -18.33
N LEU A 97 -20.86 12.53 -17.03
CA LEU A 97 -21.80 13.04 -16.02
C LEU A 97 -21.84 14.58 -15.90
N LYS A 98 -20.95 15.34 -16.56
CA LYS A 98 -20.81 16.81 -16.47
C LYS A 98 -20.70 17.42 -15.04
N GLN A 99 -20.83 16.62 -13.98
CA GLN A 99 -20.65 16.99 -12.59
C GLN A 99 -19.24 16.62 -12.13
N LYS A 100 -18.65 17.49 -11.29
CA LYS A 100 -17.33 17.25 -10.69
C LYS A 100 -17.46 16.24 -9.53
N MET A 101 -17.50 14.96 -9.83
CA MET A 101 -17.40 13.90 -8.82
C MET A 101 -15.95 13.77 -8.28
N PRO A 102 -15.75 13.28 -7.04
CA PRO A 102 -14.42 12.98 -6.50
C PRO A 102 -13.65 11.99 -7.38
N PHE A 103 -12.35 12.23 -7.61
CA PHE A 103 -11.51 11.34 -8.40
C PHE A 103 -10.69 10.41 -7.51
N ASN A 104 -10.82 9.09 -7.69
CA ASN A 104 -9.99 8.11 -6.99
C ASN A 104 -8.67 7.88 -7.74
N TYR A 105 -7.58 8.48 -7.24
CA TYR A 105 -6.26 8.37 -7.86
C TYR A 105 -5.57 7.01 -7.65
N THR A 106 -6.10 6.11 -6.83
CA THR A 106 -5.43 4.85 -6.44
C THR A 106 -4.99 4.03 -7.65
N ASN A 107 -5.93 3.73 -8.55
CA ASN A 107 -5.64 2.89 -9.73
C ASN A 107 -4.71 3.60 -10.73
N LEU A 108 -4.81 4.93 -10.85
CA LEU A 108 -3.91 5.72 -11.68
C LEU A 108 -2.47 5.66 -11.14
N ILE A 109 -2.30 5.86 -9.83
CA ILE A 109 -0.99 5.81 -9.18
C ILE A 109 -0.40 4.39 -9.30
N LEU A 110 -1.21 3.34 -9.07
CA LEU A 110 -0.78 1.95 -9.26
C LEU A 110 -0.34 1.67 -10.70
N THR A 111 -1.07 2.18 -11.69
CA THR A 111 -0.72 2.06 -13.11
C THR A 111 0.65 2.68 -13.40
N VAL A 112 0.86 3.92 -12.96
CA VAL A 112 2.11 4.66 -13.19
C VAL A 112 3.29 3.98 -12.49
N LEU A 113 3.12 3.56 -11.22
CA LEU A 113 4.16 2.87 -10.46
C LEU A 113 4.51 1.52 -11.09
N ALA A 114 3.52 0.72 -11.48
CA ALA A 114 3.75 -0.56 -12.12
C ALA A 114 4.43 -0.41 -13.49
N PHE A 115 4.06 0.60 -14.27
CA PHE A 115 4.68 0.90 -15.56
C PHE A 115 6.14 1.34 -15.39
N ALA A 116 6.42 2.26 -14.46
CA ALA A 116 7.78 2.67 -14.14
C ALA A 116 8.64 1.47 -13.71
N LEU A 117 8.08 0.59 -12.88
CA LEU A 117 8.77 -0.62 -12.42
C LEU A 117 9.01 -1.63 -13.56
N PHE A 118 8.05 -1.77 -14.47
CA PHE A 118 8.19 -2.58 -15.68
C PHE A 118 9.35 -2.07 -16.54
N VAL A 119 9.39 -0.76 -16.81
CA VAL A 119 10.49 -0.11 -17.55
C VAL A 119 11.83 -0.37 -16.86
N VAL A 120 11.91 -0.18 -15.54
CA VAL A 120 13.13 -0.45 -14.77
C VAL A 120 13.59 -1.91 -14.91
N LEU A 121 12.67 -2.88 -14.82
CA LEU A 121 13.00 -4.30 -14.93
C LEU A 121 13.44 -4.74 -16.35
N LEU A 122 12.99 -4.05 -17.40
CA LEU A 122 13.47 -4.30 -18.77
C LEU A 122 14.97 -4.03 -18.89
N PHE A 123 15.46 -2.97 -18.24
CA PHE A 123 16.84 -2.52 -18.36
C PHE A 123 17.80 -3.08 -17.30
N ILE A 124 17.30 -3.63 -16.19
CA ILE A 124 18.16 -4.29 -15.20
C ILE A 124 18.74 -5.58 -15.80
N ARG A 125 20.07 -5.64 -15.94
CA ARG A 125 20.78 -6.89 -16.27
C ARG A 125 20.68 -7.87 -15.10
N MET A 126 20.18 -9.07 -15.36
CA MET A 126 20.26 -10.21 -14.42
C MET A 126 21.71 -10.72 -14.45
N SER A 127 22.57 -10.17 -13.61
CA SER A 127 23.94 -10.66 -13.43
C SER A 127 24.08 -11.21 -12.03
N ASP A 128 24.66 -12.40 -11.94
CA ASP A 128 25.17 -12.98 -10.70
C ASP A 128 26.47 -12.27 -10.37
N SER A 129 26.39 -11.09 -9.75
CA SER A 129 27.60 -10.39 -9.30
C SER A 129 27.99 -10.89 -7.91
N THR A 130 28.69 -12.02 -7.89
CA THR A 130 29.57 -12.46 -6.79
C THR A 130 30.75 -11.52 -6.71
N SER A 131 30.62 -10.47 -5.91
CA SER A 131 31.71 -9.87 -5.13
C SER A 131 31.25 -8.53 -4.58
N SER A 132 30.97 -8.46 -3.28
CA SER A 132 31.08 -7.19 -2.57
C SER A 132 32.17 -7.32 -1.52
N VAL A 133 33.25 -6.59 -1.75
CA VAL A 133 34.26 -6.26 -0.74
C VAL A 133 33.52 -5.79 0.52
N LEU A 134 33.79 -6.45 1.65
CA LEU A 134 33.31 -6.12 2.98
C LEU A 134 33.86 -4.75 3.41
N GLN A 135 33.32 -3.67 2.86
CA GLN A 135 33.54 -2.33 3.40
C GLN A 135 32.73 -2.16 4.68
N SER A 136 33.27 -1.40 5.63
CA SER A 136 32.61 -1.05 6.88
C SER A 136 31.25 -0.38 6.61
N GLU A 137 30.15 -1.11 6.80
CA GLU A 137 28.78 -0.63 6.61
C GLU A 137 28.20 -0.03 7.92
N ALA A 138 29.01 0.61 8.74
CA ALA A 138 28.60 1.19 10.03
C ALA A 138 27.49 2.26 9.85
N TRP A 139 27.53 3.02 8.76
CA TRP A 139 26.51 4.03 8.42
C TRP A 139 25.12 3.42 8.17
N LYS A 140 25.03 2.15 7.73
CA LYS A 140 23.75 1.47 7.52
C LYS A 140 23.02 1.16 8.82
N THR A 141 23.73 1.06 9.93
CA THR A 141 23.13 0.87 11.25
C THR A 141 22.23 2.07 11.62
N LYS A 142 22.63 3.30 11.27
CA LYS A 142 21.81 4.50 11.48
C LYS A 142 20.48 4.42 10.73
N TRP A 143 20.52 4.06 9.45
CA TRP A 143 19.31 3.86 8.65
C TRP A 143 18.39 2.76 9.19
N ARG A 144 18.95 1.67 9.71
CA ARG A 144 18.15 0.60 10.33
C ARG A 144 17.44 1.08 11.59
N ILE A 145 18.13 1.85 12.44
CA ILE A 145 17.54 2.46 13.64
C ILE A 145 16.43 3.42 13.23
N SER A 146 16.67 4.32 12.28
CA SER A 146 15.64 5.23 11.74
C SER A 146 14.45 4.47 11.18
N GLY A 147 14.68 3.38 10.45
CA GLY A 147 13.63 2.50 9.91
C GLY A 147 12.79 1.85 11.01
N ALA A 148 13.41 1.39 12.09
CA ALA A 148 12.68 0.81 13.21
C ALA A 148 11.90 1.85 14.01
N ILE A 149 12.49 3.02 14.30
CA ILE A 149 11.81 4.10 15.02
C ILE A 149 10.59 4.59 14.22
N THR A 150 10.76 4.82 12.92
CA THR A 150 9.63 5.24 12.05
C THR A 150 8.54 4.18 11.95
N ALA A 151 8.89 2.88 11.93
CA ALA A 151 7.89 1.81 12.00
C ALA A 151 7.11 1.84 13.33
N LEU A 152 7.78 2.06 14.46
CA LEU A 152 7.13 2.15 15.77
C LEU A 152 6.24 3.39 15.89
N LEU A 153 6.66 4.53 15.34
CA LEU A 153 5.82 5.73 15.26
C LEU A 153 4.56 5.48 14.43
N ALA A 154 4.71 4.86 13.26
CA ALA A 154 3.57 4.46 12.43
C ALA A 154 2.64 3.48 13.17
N ALA A 155 3.20 2.52 13.91
CA ALA A 155 2.40 1.57 14.71
C ALA A 155 1.64 2.27 15.83
N GLY A 156 2.27 3.22 16.54
CA GLY A 156 1.61 4.01 17.58
C GLY A 156 0.45 4.85 17.03
N LEU A 157 0.65 5.46 15.86
CA LEU A 157 -0.41 6.19 15.16
C LEU A 157 -1.53 5.26 14.66
N ALA A 158 -1.21 4.05 14.21
CA ALA A 158 -2.20 3.05 13.81
C ALA A 158 -3.02 2.54 15.02
N ILE A 159 -2.41 2.39 16.21
CA ILE A 159 -3.13 2.13 17.46
C ILE A 159 -4.11 3.27 17.74
N TRP A 160 -3.67 4.51 17.57
CA TRP A 160 -4.54 5.66 17.81
C TRP A 160 -5.71 5.72 16.83
N ALA A 161 -5.47 5.49 15.54
CA ALA A 161 -6.53 5.37 14.53
C ALA A 161 -7.53 4.26 14.89
N LEU A 162 -7.03 3.07 15.26
CA LEU A 162 -7.85 1.94 15.68
C LEU A 162 -8.78 2.30 16.84
N ILE A 163 -8.27 2.95 17.88
CA ILE A 163 -9.06 3.37 19.03
C ILE A 163 -10.18 4.33 18.61
N ILE A 164 -9.88 5.32 17.78
CA ILE A 164 -10.89 6.29 17.32
C ILE A 164 -11.99 5.59 16.52
N ILE A 165 -11.62 4.72 15.57
CA ILE A 165 -12.59 3.99 14.74
C ILE A 165 -13.47 3.09 15.62
N VAL A 166 -12.87 2.30 16.52
CA VAL A 166 -13.63 1.40 17.40
C VAL A 166 -14.57 2.18 18.33
N MET A 167 -14.12 3.31 18.89
CA MET A 167 -14.97 4.15 19.75
C MET A 167 -16.17 4.71 18.99
N GLU A 168 -15.99 5.15 17.75
CA GLU A 168 -17.09 5.63 16.91
C GLU A 168 -18.11 4.52 16.66
N TYR A 169 -17.66 3.34 16.22
CA TYR A 169 -18.55 2.23 15.90
C TYR A 169 -19.20 1.58 17.13
N SER A 170 -18.60 1.71 18.31
CA SER A 170 -19.17 1.22 19.58
C SER A 170 -20.17 2.19 20.20
N SER A 171 -20.15 3.46 19.82
CA SER A 171 -21.04 4.50 20.34
C SER A 171 -21.33 5.54 19.26
N PRO A 172 -22.08 5.16 18.22
CA PRO A 172 -22.27 6.00 17.05
C PRO A 172 -22.95 7.31 17.44
N ALA A 173 -22.31 8.42 17.09
CA ALA A 173 -22.91 9.73 17.28
C ALA A 173 -24.13 9.87 16.36
N LYS A 174 -25.35 9.84 16.92
CA LYS A 174 -26.62 9.94 16.17
C LYS A 174 -26.71 11.11 15.18
N ASN A 175 -25.88 12.15 15.37
CA ASN A 175 -25.89 13.38 14.56
C ASN A 175 -24.63 13.57 13.69
N ASN A 176 -23.63 12.67 13.71
CA ASN A 176 -22.37 12.79 12.95
C ASN A 176 -21.76 11.41 12.62
N PRO A 177 -22.46 10.54 11.87
CA PRO A 177 -21.91 9.25 11.50
C PRO A 177 -20.65 9.41 10.63
N PHE A 178 -19.70 8.47 10.75
CA PHE A 178 -18.64 8.34 9.76
C PHE A 178 -19.26 7.96 8.42
N LEU A 179 -18.84 8.65 7.37
CA LEU A 179 -19.40 8.49 6.02
C LEU A 179 -18.44 7.72 5.10
N PHE A 180 -17.14 7.67 5.44
CA PHE A 180 -16.09 7.17 4.55
C PHE A 180 -15.16 6.14 5.19
N SER A 181 -15.04 6.12 6.52
CA SER A 181 -14.33 5.04 7.23
C SER A 181 -15.28 3.91 7.54
N ASN A 182 -14.89 2.66 7.25
CA ASN A 182 -15.67 1.46 7.58
C ASN A 182 -15.06 0.70 8.79
N ASP A 183 -15.81 -0.22 9.37
CA ASP A 183 -15.33 -1.16 10.40
C ASP A 183 -14.12 -2.01 9.93
N PHE A 184 -14.04 -2.35 8.64
CA PHE A 184 -12.87 -3.01 8.05
C PHE A 184 -11.58 -2.19 8.22
N ASP A 185 -11.66 -0.85 8.26
CA ASP A 185 -10.48 -0.01 8.47
C ASP A 185 -9.89 -0.19 9.87
N ALA A 186 -10.71 -0.53 10.87
CA ALA A 186 -10.22 -0.93 12.19
C ALA A 186 -9.47 -2.27 12.10
N VAL A 187 -10.01 -3.26 11.38
CA VAL A 187 -9.32 -4.54 11.17
C VAL A 187 -7.98 -4.31 10.49
N PHE A 188 -7.94 -3.49 9.45
CA PHE A 188 -6.71 -3.17 8.73
C PHE A 188 -5.70 -2.38 9.59
N ALA A 189 -6.17 -1.46 10.45
CA ALA A 189 -5.32 -0.79 11.43
C ALA A 189 -4.69 -1.80 12.40
N GLY A 190 -5.49 -2.76 12.90
CA GLY A 190 -5.02 -3.88 13.71
C GLY A 190 -3.90 -4.70 13.04
N VAL A 191 -4.12 -5.11 11.79
CA VAL A 191 -3.12 -5.85 11.00
C VAL A 191 -1.87 -5.01 10.74
N SER A 192 -2.04 -3.71 10.45
CA SER A 192 -0.93 -2.78 10.22
C SER A 192 -0.04 -2.66 11.45
N ILE A 193 -0.60 -2.59 12.66
CA ILE A 193 0.15 -2.54 13.93
C ILE A 193 1.07 -3.77 14.05
N ILE A 194 0.51 -4.97 13.85
CA ILE A 194 1.26 -6.23 13.96
C ILE A 194 2.41 -6.24 12.95
N LEU A 195 2.13 -5.90 11.69
CA LEU A 195 3.13 -5.91 10.63
C LEU A 195 4.23 -4.84 10.83
N LEU A 196 3.89 -3.66 11.34
CA LEU A 196 4.86 -2.59 11.63
C LEU A 196 5.74 -2.94 12.83
N ILE A 197 5.21 -3.58 13.87
CA ILE A 197 6.00 -4.08 15.01
C ILE A 197 6.96 -5.18 14.53
N LEU A 198 6.47 -6.14 13.74
CA LEU A 198 7.33 -7.16 13.13
C LEU A 198 8.42 -6.52 12.26
N ALA A 199 8.07 -5.49 11.48
CA ALA A 199 9.02 -4.72 10.71
C ALA A 199 10.11 -4.08 11.57
N ALA A 200 9.76 -3.44 12.68
CA ALA A 200 10.73 -2.86 13.60
C ALA A 200 11.71 -3.92 14.14
N ILE A 201 11.19 -5.06 14.63
CA ILE A 201 12.00 -6.16 15.18
C ILE A 201 12.96 -6.74 14.14
N TRP A 202 12.46 -7.04 12.95
CA TRP A 202 13.25 -7.66 11.88
C TRP A 202 14.26 -6.69 11.25
N THR A 203 13.95 -5.39 11.25
CA THR A 203 14.88 -4.33 10.83
C THR A 203 16.13 -4.32 11.72
N PHE A 204 15.98 -4.53 13.03
CA PHE A 204 17.12 -4.64 13.96
C PHE A 204 17.95 -5.91 13.78
N ARG A 205 17.37 -7.03 13.34
CA ARG A 205 18.12 -8.28 13.13
C ARG A 205 18.90 -8.32 11.82
N LYS A 206 18.21 -8.37 10.67
CA LYS A 206 18.86 -8.54 9.36
C LYS A 206 18.27 -7.67 8.24
N GLY A 207 17.10 -7.08 8.44
CA GLY A 207 16.36 -6.36 7.40
C GLY A 207 15.83 -7.29 6.30
N SER A 208 14.58 -7.11 5.89
CA SER A 208 13.93 -7.98 4.90
C SER A 208 13.40 -7.15 3.73
N TYR A 209 13.71 -7.58 2.50
CA TYR A 209 13.18 -6.94 1.29
C TYR A 209 11.67 -7.17 1.17
N LEU A 210 11.19 -8.36 1.56
CA LEU A 210 9.76 -8.67 1.63
C LEU A 210 9.05 -7.72 2.61
N LEU A 211 9.59 -7.60 3.83
CA LEU A 211 8.96 -6.81 4.89
C LEU A 211 9.00 -5.31 4.59
N ALA A 212 10.09 -4.83 3.98
CA ALA A 212 10.15 -3.46 3.46
C ALA A 212 9.07 -3.21 2.40
N GLY A 213 8.81 -4.17 1.51
CA GLY A 213 7.72 -4.10 0.54
C GLY A 213 6.33 -4.03 1.19
N ILE A 214 6.07 -4.86 2.19
CA ILE A 214 4.82 -4.84 2.97
C ILE A 214 4.64 -3.48 3.67
N VAL A 215 5.68 -2.96 4.32
CA VAL A 215 5.64 -1.68 5.02
C VAL A 215 5.44 -0.50 4.08
N LEU A 216 6.07 -0.53 2.89
CA LEU A 216 5.75 0.41 1.82
C LEU A 216 4.30 0.28 1.37
N GLY A 217 3.75 -0.94 1.33
CA GLY A 217 2.37 -1.22 0.97
C GLY A 217 1.39 -0.62 1.97
N ILE A 218 1.67 -0.77 3.27
CA ILE A 218 0.92 -0.11 4.35
C ILE A 218 0.95 1.41 4.13
N GLY A 219 2.15 2.00 3.97
CA GLY A 219 2.28 3.44 3.75
C GLY A 219 1.52 3.92 2.51
N PHE A 220 1.57 3.14 1.43
CA PHE A 220 0.84 3.42 0.19
C PHE A 220 -0.68 3.41 0.40
N ILE A 221 -1.22 2.39 1.06
CA ILE A 221 -2.67 2.27 1.32
C ILE A 221 -3.18 3.46 2.14
N TYR A 222 -2.48 3.82 3.22
CA TYR A 222 -2.85 4.98 4.04
C TYR A 222 -2.76 6.29 3.25
N LEU A 223 -1.78 6.42 2.35
CA LEU A 223 -1.63 7.59 1.48
C LEU A 223 -2.77 7.68 0.45
N THR A 224 -3.15 6.57 -0.18
CA THR A 224 -4.25 6.55 -1.15
C THR A 224 -5.58 6.79 -0.48
N ASN A 225 -5.78 6.26 0.73
CA ASN A 225 -6.96 6.56 1.54
C ASN A 225 -6.98 8.05 1.84
N TYR A 226 -5.87 8.65 2.29
CA TYR A 226 -5.78 10.10 2.50
C TYR A 226 -6.18 10.91 1.25
N PHE A 227 -5.66 10.58 0.06
CA PHE A 227 -6.03 11.30 -1.16
C PHE A 227 -7.51 11.13 -1.53
N TRP A 228 -8.07 9.94 -1.29
CA TRP A 228 -9.48 9.69 -1.52
C TRP A 228 -10.36 10.55 -0.59
N PHE A 229 -10.01 10.59 0.69
CA PHE A 229 -10.66 11.46 1.67
C PHE A 229 -10.54 12.94 1.30
N ASP A 230 -9.39 13.42 0.85
CA ASP A 230 -9.19 14.83 0.45
C ASP A 230 -10.12 15.24 -0.70
N GLU A 231 -10.29 14.38 -1.71
CA GLU A 231 -11.21 14.63 -2.83
C GLU A 231 -12.68 14.69 -2.36
N TRP A 232 -13.08 13.79 -1.47
CA TRP A 232 -14.42 13.83 -0.86
C TRP A 232 -14.64 15.07 0.00
N MET A 233 -13.65 15.48 0.80
CA MET A 233 -13.70 16.71 1.60
C MET A 233 -13.94 17.94 0.72
N ARG A 234 -13.18 18.06 -0.37
CA ARG A 234 -13.33 19.16 -1.34
C ARG A 234 -14.70 19.12 -2.02
N TYR A 235 -15.22 17.94 -2.33
CA TYR A 235 -16.53 17.77 -2.92
C TYR A 235 -17.65 18.18 -1.95
N ALA A 236 -17.62 17.69 -0.72
CA ALA A 236 -18.60 18.02 0.30
C ALA A 236 -18.59 19.50 0.68
N ALA A 237 -17.42 20.12 0.83
CA ALA A 237 -17.30 21.54 1.10
C ALA A 237 -17.97 22.40 0.01
N LYS A 238 -17.87 21.97 -1.26
CA LYS A 238 -18.55 22.62 -2.38
C LYS A 238 -20.07 22.40 -2.40
N ASN A 239 -20.54 21.30 -1.83
CA ASN A 239 -21.95 20.89 -1.83
C ASN A 239 -22.65 21.10 -0.47
N GLY A 240 -21.99 21.72 0.51
CA GLY A 240 -22.58 22.02 1.83
C GLY A 240 -22.79 20.80 2.75
N LEU A 241 -22.13 19.67 2.49
CA LEU A 241 -22.19 18.48 3.35
C LEU A 241 -21.27 18.65 4.56
N LYS A 242 -21.76 18.31 5.76
CA LYS A 242 -20.99 18.36 7.02
C LYS A 242 -20.45 16.97 7.37
N PHE A 243 -19.19 16.90 7.78
CA PHE A 243 -18.54 15.67 8.23
C PHE A 243 -18.47 15.56 9.76
N GLY A 244 -18.32 14.33 10.26
CA GLY A 244 -18.05 14.08 11.66
C GLY A 244 -16.67 14.58 12.10
N ASN A 245 -16.58 15.20 13.28
CA ASN A 245 -15.32 15.74 13.82
C ASN A 245 -14.23 14.65 14.04
N GLY A 246 -14.62 13.38 14.23
CA GLY A 246 -13.69 12.25 14.37
C GLY A 246 -13.01 11.87 13.05
N GLU A 247 -13.71 12.03 11.92
CA GLU A 247 -13.25 11.64 10.59
C GLU A 247 -12.10 12.54 10.10
N ASN A 248 -12.17 13.84 10.39
CA ASN A 248 -11.08 14.80 10.16
C ASN A 248 -9.79 14.45 10.93
N ARG A 249 -9.90 13.82 12.12
CA ARG A 249 -8.75 13.40 12.91
C ARG A 249 -8.12 12.14 12.33
N ILE A 250 -8.94 11.16 11.94
CA ILE A 250 -8.47 9.93 11.27
C ILE A 250 -7.73 10.29 9.98
N PHE A 251 -8.22 11.26 9.22
CA PHE A 251 -7.56 11.77 8.03
C PHE A 251 -6.11 12.23 8.26
N GLY A 252 -5.90 13.10 9.26
CA GLY A 252 -4.56 13.57 9.61
C GLY A 252 -3.66 12.43 10.08
N ILE A 253 -4.22 11.49 10.85
CA ILE A 253 -3.50 10.30 11.32
C ILE A 253 -3.09 9.41 10.14
N ASN A 254 -3.96 9.17 9.16
CA ASN A 254 -3.66 8.38 7.97
C ASN A 254 -2.47 8.94 7.19
N LEU A 255 -2.39 10.27 7.00
CA LEU A 255 -1.24 10.90 6.35
C LEU A 255 0.07 10.66 7.13
N LEU A 256 0.03 10.78 8.46
CA LEU A 256 1.20 10.56 9.29
C LEU A 256 1.64 9.09 9.28
N ILE A 257 0.68 8.14 9.36
CA ILE A 257 0.97 6.71 9.22
C ILE A 257 1.61 6.45 7.85
N ALA A 258 1.04 7.01 6.79
CA ALA A 258 1.59 6.89 5.43
C ALA A 258 3.04 7.37 5.37
N LEU A 259 3.31 8.58 5.85
CA LEU A 259 4.65 9.16 5.86
C LEU A 259 5.65 8.28 6.63
N PHE A 260 5.34 7.90 7.87
CA PHE A 260 6.26 7.14 8.71
C PHE A 260 6.45 5.70 8.23
N ALA A 261 5.39 5.04 7.74
CA ALA A 261 5.50 3.71 7.15
C ALA A 261 6.33 3.75 5.86
N THR A 262 6.09 4.70 4.95
CA THR A 262 6.89 4.84 3.73
C THR A 262 8.36 5.10 4.04
N LEU A 263 8.66 6.03 4.98
CA LEU A 263 10.03 6.28 5.43
C LEU A 263 10.67 5.01 6.01
N SER A 264 9.94 4.25 6.84
CA SER A 264 10.44 2.99 7.37
C SER A 264 10.79 2.00 6.26
N GLY A 265 9.90 1.81 5.29
CA GLY A 265 10.14 0.93 4.15
C GLY A 265 11.39 1.33 3.37
N VAL A 266 11.55 2.62 3.05
CA VAL A 266 12.75 3.15 2.37
C VAL A 266 14.01 2.93 3.20
N PHE A 267 13.99 3.24 4.50
CA PHE A 267 15.13 3.06 5.40
C PHE A 267 15.52 1.59 5.56
N GLN A 268 14.56 0.67 5.53
CA GLN A 268 14.84 -0.77 5.50
C GLN A 268 15.55 -1.20 4.22
N LEU A 269 15.16 -0.66 3.05
CA LEU A 269 15.83 -0.94 1.77
C LEU A 269 17.25 -0.34 1.71
N VAL A 270 17.44 0.86 2.26
CA VAL A 270 18.73 1.56 2.27
C VAL A 270 19.68 0.92 3.29
N GLY A 271 19.18 0.63 4.50
CA GLY A 271 19.92 0.11 5.63
C GLY A 271 20.23 -1.39 5.56
N LYS A 272 19.72 -2.12 4.57
CA LYS A 272 20.04 -3.55 4.40
C LYS A 272 21.52 -3.75 4.10
N LYS A 273 22.19 -4.51 4.96
CA LYS A 273 23.60 -4.86 4.80
C LYS A 273 23.80 -5.84 3.64
N ARG A 274 24.94 -5.73 2.95
CA ARG A 274 25.35 -6.72 1.93
C ARG A 274 25.85 -7.94 2.70
N THR A 275 25.02 -8.98 2.77
CA THR A 275 25.42 -10.33 3.21
C THR A 275 25.89 -11.11 2.02
#